data_AF-A0A225UBK1-F1
#
_entry.id   AF-A0A225UBK1-F1
#
_cell.length_a   1.000
_cell.length_b   1.000
_cell.length_c   1.000
_cell.angle_alpha   90.00
_cell.angle_beta   90.00
_cell.angle_gamma   90.00
#
_symmetry.space_group_name_H-M   'P 1'
#
loop_
_entity.id
_entity.type
_entity.pdbx_description
1 polymer ?
#
loop_
_entity_poly.entity_id
_entity_poly.type
_entity_poly.pdbx_seq_one_letter_code
_entity_poly.pdbx_strand_id
1 'polypeptide(L)' 'MDKNQLDPATGQPYPLREQLGRLDTAEPARLQWTNVATVKEQIAYLPKKVHKDLLPEAKCELISDDI' A
#
# COMPACT_ATOMS: atom_id res chain seq x y z
N MET A 1 -13.61 2.78 15.77
CA MET A 1 -13.16 3.85 14.87
C MET A 1 -11.66 3.82 14.81
N ASP A 2 -11.07 3.75 13.61
CA ASP A 2 -9.62 3.81 13.44
C ASP A 2 -9.08 5.15 13.94
N LYS A 3 -8.14 5.08 14.88
CA LYS A 3 -7.54 6.25 15.52
C LYS A 3 -6.76 7.14 14.54
N ASN A 4 -6.49 6.64 13.34
CA ASN A 4 -5.78 7.33 12.26
C ASN A 4 -6.62 8.42 11.56
N GLN A 5 -7.92 8.51 11.85
CA GLN A 5 -8.83 9.49 11.24
C GLN A 5 -8.98 10.78 12.05
N LEU A 6 -8.47 10.82 13.28
CA LEU A 6 -8.57 11.97 14.16
C LEU A 6 -7.26 12.75 14.18
N ASP A 7 -7.37 14.06 14.19
CA ASP A 7 -6.25 14.96 14.44
C ASP A 7 -5.84 14.91 15.92
N PRO A 8 -4.60 14.51 16.24
CA PRO A 8 -4.16 14.46 17.64
C PRO A 8 -4.10 15.85 18.29
N ALA A 9 -4.04 16.94 17.52
CA ALA A 9 -4.02 18.30 18.06
C ALA A 9 -5.42 18.80 18.47
N THR A 10 -6.45 18.42 17.71
CA THR A 10 -7.81 18.95 17.90
C THR A 10 -8.80 17.89 18.40
N GLY A 11 -8.45 16.62 18.33
CA GLY A 11 -9.33 15.48 18.62
C GLY A 11 -10.48 15.32 17.61
N GLN A 12 -10.51 16.14 16.57
CA GLN A 12 -11.56 16.14 15.55
C GLN A 12 -11.17 15.27 14.35
N PRO A 13 -12.14 14.74 13.59
CA PRO A 13 -11.86 14.06 12.34
C PRO A 13 -11.19 15.00 11.34
N TYR A 14 -10.21 14.48 10.60
CA TYR A 14 -9.65 15.20 9.47
C TYR A 14 -10.74 15.47 8.41
N PRO A 15 -10.65 16.58 7.65
CA PRO A 15 -11.50 16.79 6.48
C PRO A 15 -11.37 15.62 5.49
N LEU A 16 -12.45 15.30 4.78
CA LEU A 16 -12.51 14.16 3.86
C LEU A 16 -11.33 14.08 2.88
N ARG A 17 -10.91 15.22 2.32
CA ARG A 17 -9.75 15.29 1.41
C ARG A 17 -8.46 14.81 2.06
N GLU A 18 -8.24 15.20 3.31
CA GLU A 18 -7.04 14.81 4.05
C GLU A 18 -7.11 13.35 4.49
N GLN A 19 -8.29 12.86 4.87
CA GLN A 19 -8.50 11.44 5.17
C GLN A 19 -8.17 10.57 3.95
N LEU A 20 -8.63 10.96 2.75
CA LEU A 20 -8.33 10.26 1.51
C LEU A 20 -6.82 10.30 1.20
N GLY A 21 -6.18 11.46 1.29
CA GLY A 21 -4.73 11.57 1.05
C GLY A 21 -3.88 10.74 2.01
N ARG A 22 -4.28 10.65 3.29
CA ARG A 22 -3.64 9.78 4.29
C ARG A 22 -3.83 8.31 3.96
N LEU A 23 -5.04 7.91 3.56
CA LEU A 23 -5.34 6.54 3.15
C LEU A 23 -4.52 6.14 1.91
N ASP A 24 -4.40 7.05 0.94
CA ASP A 24 -3.62 6.84 -0.27
C ASP A 24 -2.12 6.73 0.02
N THR A 25 -1.63 7.43 1.04
CA THR A 25 -0.24 7.31 1.52
C THR A 25 -0.01 6.00 2.28
N ALA A 26 -0.97 5.58 3.10
CA ALA A 26 -0.88 4.35 3.89
C ALA A 26 -1.05 3.09 3.03
N GLU A 27 -1.86 3.18 1.97
CA GLU A 27 -2.22 2.08 1.09
C GLU A 27 -2.03 2.47 -0.39
N PRO A 28 -0.79 2.68 -0.85
CA PRO A 28 -0.52 3.10 -2.22
C PRO A 28 -1.01 2.09 -3.26
N ALA A 29 -1.04 0.79 -2.93
CA ALA A 29 -1.58 -0.26 -3.79
C ALA A 29 -3.02 -0.01 -4.25
N ARG A 30 -3.88 0.58 -3.39
CA ARG A 30 -5.27 0.89 -3.74
C ARG A 30 -5.37 1.83 -4.94
N LEU A 31 -4.51 2.86 -4.99
CA LEU A 31 -4.49 3.80 -6.10
C LEU A 31 -3.88 3.20 -7.36
N GLN A 32 -2.92 2.30 -7.19
CA GLN A 32 -2.15 1.79 -8.32
C GLN A 32 -2.80 0.59 -9.00
N TRP A 33 -3.69 -0.15 -8.33
CA TRP A 33 -4.33 -1.35 -8.91
C TRP A 33 -5.09 -1.13 -10.22
N THR A 34 -5.62 0.06 -10.47
CA THR A 34 -6.27 0.39 -11.76
C THR A 34 -5.31 0.92 -12.82
N ASN A 35 -4.09 1.28 -12.41
CA ASN A 35 -3.09 1.94 -13.27
C ASN A 35 -1.95 1.02 -13.68
N VAL A 36 -1.76 -0.10 -12.98
CA VAL A 36 -0.71 -1.10 -13.27
C VAL A 36 -1.26 -2.19 -14.17
N ALA A 37 -0.48 -2.56 -15.18
CA ALA A 37 -0.89 -3.53 -16.19
C ALA A 37 -0.48 -4.97 -15.83
N THR A 38 0.53 -5.12 -14.97
CA THR A 38 1.11 -6.44 -14.67
C THR A 38 0.98 -6.82 -13.20
N VAL A 39 0.87 -8.13 -12.95
CA VAL A 39 0.83 -8.69 -11.60
C VAL A 39 2.12 -8.37 -10.81
N LYS A 40 3.27 -8.29 -11.49
CA LYS A 40 4.56 -7.92 -10.88
C LYS A 40 4.52 -6.49 -10.31
N GLU A 41 3.98 -5.54 -11.07
CA GLU A 41 3.79 -4.16 -10.59
C GLU A 41 2.78 -4.10 -9.45
N GLN A 42 1.68 -4.85 -9.54
CA GLN A 42 0.70 -4.95 -8.44
C GLN A 42 1.34 -5.43 -7.14
N ILE A 43 2.18 -6.48 -7.23
CA ILE A 43 2.91 -7.02 -6.09
C ILE A 43 3.87 -5.98 -5.53
N ALA A 44 4.57 -5.19 -6.35
CA ALA A 44 5.52 -4.18 -5.88
C ALA A 44 4.90 -3.11 -4.97
N TYR A 45 3.60 -2.84 -5.10
CA TYR A 45 2.88 -1.88 -4.26
C TYR A 45 2.31 -2.48 -2.97
N LEU A 46 2.34 -3.81 -2.81
CA LEU A 46 1.80 -4.44 -1.60
C LEU A 46 2.67 -4.10 -0.37
N PRO A 47 2.07 -4.06 0.84
CA PRO A 47 2.86 -3.92 2.05
C PRO A 47 3.82 -5.10 2.22
N LYS A 48 5.08 -4.85 2.59
CA LYS A 48 6.13 -5.90 2.77
C LYS A 48 5.71 -7.09 3.64
N LYS A 49 4.81 -6.88 4.61
CA LYS A 49 4.23 -7.95 5.43
C LYS A 49 3.46 -8.98 4.58
N VAL A 50 2.73 -8.51 3.58
CA VAL A 50 1.93 -9.33 2.66
C VAL A 50 2.82 -10.07 1.66
N HIS A 51 3.97 -9.49 1.28
CA HIS A 51 4.91 -10.16 0.37
C HIS A 51 5.37 -11.52 0.89
N LYS A 52 5.64 -11.62 2.20
CA LYS A 52 6.11 -12.86 2.83
C LYS A 52 5.05 -13.95 2.86
N ASP A 53 3.79 -13.54 2.97
CA ASP A 53 2.66 -14.48 3.03
C ASP A 53 2.20 -14.91 1.63
N LEU A 54 2.38 -14.06 0.61
CA LEU A 54 2.00 -14.34 -0.78
C LEU A 54 3.07 -15.11 -1.57
N LEU A 55 4.35 -14.86 -1.28
CA LEU A 55 5.47 -15.49 -1.96
C LEU A 55 6.11 -16.52 -1.02
N PRO A 56 6.07 -17.83 -1.35
CA PRO A 56 6.91 -18.81 -0.67
C PRO A 56 8.36 -18.33 -0.71
N GLU A 57 9.06 -18.33 0.42
CA GLU A 57 10.44 -17.82 0.59
C GLU A 57 11.42 -18.29 -0.50
N ALA A 58 11.13 -19.42 -1.16
CA ALA A 58 11.89 -20.00 -2.27
C ALA A 58 11.79 -19.28 -3.64
N LYS A 59 11.06 -18.16 -3.78
CA LYS A 59 10.93 -17.42 -5.07
C LYS A 59 11.28 -15.93 -5.02
N CYS A 60 11.83 -15.45 -3.91
CA CYS A 60 12.35 -14.08 -3.82
C CYS A 60 13.76 -13.95 -4.42
N GLU A 61 14.45 -15.07 -4.64
CA GLU A 61 15.60 -15.15 -5.55
C GLU A 61 15.06 -15.35 -6.98
N LEU A 62 15.54 -14.57 -7.95
CA LEU A 62 15.11 -14.55 -9.37
C LEU A 62 13.99 -13.56 -9.75
N ILE A 63 14.04 -12.35 -9.21
CA ILE A 63 13.74 -11.19 -10.05
C ILE A 63 14.86 -10.16 -9.86
N SER A 64 16.11 -10.60 -10.06
CA SER A 64 17.20 -9.69 -10.42
C SER A 64 17.13 -9.48 -11.91
N ASP A 65 17.28 -8.23 -12.33
CA ASP A 65 17.19 -7.74 -13.70
C ASP A 65 17.89 -8.65 -14.71
N ASP A 66 17.12 -9.08 -15.71
CA ASP A 66 17.64 -9.25 -17.05
C ASP A 66 16.55 -8.84 -18.06
N ILE A 67 16.99 -8.09 -19.07
CA ILE A 67 16.30 -7.34 -20.13
C ILE A 67 16.07 -5.85 -19.84
#